data_AF-A0A859FC08-F1
#
_entry.id   AF-A0A859FC08-F1
#
_cell.length_a   1.000
_cell.length_b   1.000
_cell.length_c   1.000
_cell.angle_alpha   90.00
_cell.angle_beta   90.00
_cell.angle_gamma   90.00
#
_symmetry.space_group_name_H-M   'P 1'
#
loop_
_entity.id
_entity.type
_entity.pdbx_description
1 polymer ?
#
loop_
_entity_poly.entity_id
_entity_poly.type
_entity_poly.pdbx_seq_one_letter_code
_entity_poly.pdbx_strand_id
1 'polypeptide(L)' 'MDDKKLKLQTLHERMEKLVSILDSLDPEKTDVSDIDQIISMLDDLEEQCKRYRQQYE' A
#
# COMPACT_ATOMS: atom_id res chain seq x y z
N MET A 1 -4.79 15.72 18.88
CA MET A 1 -5.82 14.89 18.21
C MET A 1 -5.41 14.59 16.76
N ASP A 2 -4.10 14.57 16.46
CA ASP A 2 -3.61 14.82 15.09
C ASP A 2 -2.79 13.64 14.54
N ASP A 3 -2.18 12.83 15.42
CA ASP A 3 -1.48 11.59 15.06
C ASP A 3 -2.36 10.62 14.27
N LYS A 4 -3.65 10.54 14.59
CA LYS A 4 -4.58 9.63 13.90
C LYS A 4 -4.77 10.05 12.45
N LYS A 5 -5.00 11.34 12.21
CA LYS A 5 -5.21 11.89 10.87
C LYS A 5 -3.92 11.82 10.06
N LEU A 6 -2.78 12.12 10.68
CA LEU A 6 -1.46 12.02 10.05
C LEU A 6 -1.16 10.57 9.63
N LYS A 7 -1.37 9.59 10.51
CA LYS A 7 -1.14 8.17 10.20
C LYS A 7 -2.07 7.65 9.10
N LEU A 8 -3.34 8.03 9.13
CA LEU A 8 -4.30 7.65 8.08
C LEU A 8 -3.94 8.28 6.73
N GLN A 9 -3.50 9.53 6.75
CA GLN A 9 -3.02 10.24 5.56
C GLN A 9 -1.76 9.56 4.99
N THR A 10 -0.81 9.15 5.82
CA THR A 10 0.37 8.40 5.37
C THR A 10 0.02 7.06 4.72
N LEU A 11 -0.96 6.32 5.26
CA LEU A 11 -1.44 5.09 4.63
C LEU A 11 -2.09 5.37 3.27
N HIS A 12 -2.85 6.46 3.17
CA HIS A 12 -3.46 6.89 1.93
C HIS A 12 -2.41 7.25 0.87
N GLU A 13 -1.41 8.07 1.23
CA GLU A 13 -0.30 8.44 0.34
C GLU A 13 0.49 7.23 -0.15
N ARG A 14 0.71 6.23 0.72
CA ARG A 14 1.36 4.97 0.32
C ARG A 14 0.52 4.18 -0.69
N MET A 15 -0.80 4.15 -0.49
CA MET A 15 -1.72 3.47 -1.38
C MET A 15 -1.76 4.16 -2.76
N GLU A 16 -1.84 5.49 -2.80
CA GLU A 16 -1.79 6.25 -4.06
C GLU A 16 -0.47 6.04 -4.80
N LYS A 17 0.65 6.00 -4.07
CA LYS A 17 1.95 5.74 -4.67
C LYS A 17 2.04 4.34 -5.28
N LEU A 18 1.43 3.35 -4.65
CA LEU A 18 1.39 1.97 -5.16
C LEU A 18 0.52 1.86 -6.41
N VAL A 19 -0.62 2.56 -6.46
CA VAL A 19 -1.45 2.68 -7.66
C VAL A 19 -0.70 3.37 -8.79
N SER A 20 0.04 4.45 -8.51
CA SER A 20 0.86 5.12 -9.52
C SER A 20 1.99 4.24 -10.05
N ILE A 21 2.55 3.35 -9.22
CA ILE A 21 3.55 2.37 -9.65
C ILE A 21 2.89 1.36 -10.59
N LEU A 22 1.75 0.80 -10.21
CA LEU A 22 0.94 -0.11 -11.03
C LEU A 22 0.60 0.50 -12.40
N ASP A 23 0.15 1.75 -12.45
CA ASP A 23 -0.17 2.46 -13.70
C ASP A 23 1.07 2.73 -14.57
N SER A 24 2.25 2.80 -13.96
CA SER A 24 3.52 3.01 -14.67
C SER A 24 4.18 1.73 -15.16
N LEU A 25 3.62 0.56 -14.80
CA LEU A 25 4.15 -0.72 -15.23
C LEU A 25 3.90 -0.91 -16.72
N ASP A 26 4.99 -1.23 -17.43
CA ASP A 26 4.94 -1.61 -18.83
C ASP A 26 4.79 -3.13 -18.92
N PRO A 27 3.67 -3.66 -19.44
CA PRO A 27 3.39 -5.09 -19.43
C PRO A 27 4.36 -5.88 -20.34
N GLU A 28 5.08 -5.22 -21.25
CA GLU A 28 6.10 -5.87 -22.09
C GLU A 28 7.44 -6.01 -21.36
N LYS A 29 7.65 -5.28 -20.26
CA LYS A 29 8.89 -5.27 -19.47
C LYS A 29 8.74 -5.78 -18.04
N THR A 30 7.51 -5.90 -17.56
CA THR A 30 7.21 -6.31 -16.19
C THR A 30 7.20 -7.83 -16.12
N ASP A 31 8.04 -8.39 -15.26
CA ASP A 31 8.10 -9.83 -15.03
C ASP A 31 7.19 -10.25 -13.87
N VAL A 32 6.94 -11.56 -13.76
CA VAL A 32 6.12 -12.12 -12.68
C VAL A 32 6.67 -11.76 -11.29
N SER A 33 8.00 -11.68 -11.13
CA SER A 33 8.60 -11.26 -9.87
C SER A 33 8.30 -9.81 -9.49
N ASP A 34 8.18 -8.89 -10.46
CA ASP A 34 7.77 -7.52 -10.18
C ASP A 34 6.32 -7.48 -9.67
N ILE A 35 5.46 -8.30 -10.25
CA ILE A 35 4.07 -8.47 -9.82
C ILE A 35 4.02 -9.02 -8.39
N ASP A 36 4.82 -10.05 -8.08
CA ASP A 36 4.91 -10.62 -6.73
C ASP A 36 5.38 -9.58 -5.70
N GLN A 37 6.34 -8.71 -6.06
CA GLN A 37 6.79 -7.63 -5.18
C GLN A 37 5.68 -6.62 -4.90
N ILE A 38 4.89 -6.26 -5.91
CA ILE A 38 3.79 -5.30 -5.78
C ILE A 38 2.65 -5.87 -4.93
N ILE A 39 2.33 -7.15 -5.13
CA ILE A 39 1.35 -7.86 -4.31
C ILE A 39 1.83 -7.90 -2.85
N SER A 40 3.10 -8.22 -2.61
CA SER A 40 3.65 -8.22 -1.24
C SER A 40 3.60 -6.84 -0.59
N MET A 41 3.81 -5.75 -1.34
CA MET A 41 3.69 -4.39 -0.84
C MET A 41 2.23 -4.02 -0.53
N LEU A 42 1.27 -4.53 -1.29
CA LEU A 42 -0.16 -4.39 -1.01
C LEU A 42 -0.58 -5.14 0.25
N ASP A 43 -0.13 -6.37 0.43
CA ASP A 43 -0.41 -7.18 1.61
C ASP A 43 0.13 -6.53 2.89
N ASP A 44 1.36 -5.97 2.86
CA ASP A 44 1.93 -5.24 3.98
C ASP A 44 1.14 -3.96 4.32
N LEU A 45 0.64 -3.26 3.30
CA LEU A 45 -0.23 -2.10 3.48
C LEU A 45 -1.58 -2.51 4.12
N GLU A 46 -2.17 -3.61 3.65
CA GLU A 46 -3.42 -4.15 4.19
C GLU A 46 -3.25 -4.59 5.63
N GLU A 47 -2.15 -5.27 5.97
CA GLU A 47 -1.85 -5.68 7.33
C GLU A 47 -1.70 -4.47 8.26
N GLN A 48 -1.00 -3.42 7.82
CA GLN A 48 -0.91 -2.17 8.58
C GLN A 48 -2.28 -1.53 8.82
N CYS A 49 -3.17 -1.55 7.83
CA CYS A 49 -4.55 -1.07 7.97
C CYS A 49 -5.39 -1.94 8.93
N LYS A 50 -5.25 -3.27 8.86
CA LYS A 50 -5.92 -4.23 9.75
C LYS A 50 -5.44 -4.08 11.19
N ARG A 51 -4.13 -4.00 11.41
CA ARG A 51 -3.53 -3.77 12.74
C ARG A 51 -3.97 -2.46 13.35
N TYR A 52 -4.09 -1.42 12.52
CA TYR A 52 -4.71 -0.17 12.93
C TYR A 52 -6.16 -0.46 13.38
N ARG A 53 -7.01 -1.06 12.53
CA ARG A 53 -8.41 -1.33 12.88
C ARG A 53 -8.58 -2.17 14.16
N GLN A 54 -7.77 -3.21 14.35
CA GLN A 54 -7.78 -4.09 15.52
C GLN A 54 -7.23 -3.44 16.80
N GLN A 55 -6.30 -2.48 16.72
CA GLN A 55 -5.85 -1.70 17.88
C GLN A 55 -6.93 -0.74 18.43
N TYR A 56 -8.04 -0.59 17.72
CA TYR A 56 -9.15 0.30 18.08
C TYR A 56 -10.49 -0.44 18.30
N GLU A 57 -10.50 -1.77 18.31
CA GLU A 57 -11.59 -2.61 18.86
C GLU A 57 -11.28 -2.98 20.32
#